data_AF-K9RWX0-F1
#
_entry.id   AF-K9RWX0-F1
#
_cell.length_a   1.000
_cell.length_b   1.000
_cell.length_c   1.000
_cell.angle_alpha   90.00
_cell.angle_beta   90.00
_cell.angle_gamma   90.00
#
_symmetry.space_group_name_H-M   'P 1'
#
loop_
_entity.id
_entity.type
_entity.pdbx_description
1 polymer ?
#
loop_
_entity_poly.entity_id
_entity_poly.type
_entity_poly.pdbx_seq_one_letter_code
_entity_poly.pdbx_strand_id
1 'polypeptide(L)' 'MVSTPIESVLNEHRSFAPPEDFVANAVINSQAEYERLYTQAQANPETFWAELAEKELYWFQA' A
#
# COMPACT_ATOMS: atom_id res chain seq x y z
N MET A 1 -19.62 32.01 15.29
CA MET A 1 -19.62 30.94 14.27
C MET A 1 -18.63 31.36 13.19
N VAL A 2 -17.56 30.60 13.01
CA VAL A 2 -16.52 30.91 12.01
C VAL A 2 -17.02 30.38 10.67
N SER A 3 -17.16 31.26 9.68
CA SER A 3 -17.53 30.88 8.31
C SER A 3 -16.30 30.33 7.61
N THR A 4 -16.32 29.07 7.19
CA THR A 4 -15.28 28.51 6.32
C THR A 4 -15.35 29.21 4.96
N PRO A 5 -14.28 29.86 4.48
CA PRO A 5 -14.26 30.46 3.14
C PRO A 5 -14.47 29.38 2.08
N ILE A 6 -15.17 29.69 0.99
CA ILE A 6 -15.22 28.81 -0.18
C ILE A 6 -13.84 28.86 -0.85
N GLU A 7 -13.09 27.78 -0.72
CA GLU A 7 -11.85 27.56 -1.47
C GLU A 7 -12.18 26.86 -2.80
N SER A 8 -11.97 27.55 -3.92
CA SER A 8 -12.07 26.95 -5.24
C SER A 8 -10.73 26.31 -5.59
N VAL A 9 -10.59 25.02 -5.26
CA VAL A 9 -9.45 24.20 -5.69
C VAL A 9 -9.81 23.43 -6.96
N LEU A 10 -8.84 23.32 -7.87
CA LEU A 10 -8.99 22.49 -9.07
C LEU A 10 -9.09 21.02 -8.67
N ASN A 11 -10.20 20.36 -9.01
CA ASN A 11 -10.40 18.94 -8.79
C ASN A 11 -9.96 18.16 -10.03
N GLU A 12 -8.75 17.63 -9.99
CA GLU A 12 -8.15 16.80 -11.04
C GLU A 12 -8.41 15.32 -10.74
N HIS A 13 -8.98 14.59 -11.70
CA HIS A 13 -9.32 13.16 -11.56
C HIS A 13 -8.50 12.25 -12.49
N ARG A 14 -7.51 12.79 -13.22
CA ARG A 14 -6.66 11.98 -14.10
C ARG A 14 -5.90 10.95 -13.29
N SER A 15 -5.99 9.70 -13.74
CA SER A 15 -5.18 8.59 -13.26
C SER A 15 -4.17 8.22 -14.34
N PHE A 16 -2.93 7.96 -13.93
CA PHE A 16 -1.86 7.57 -14.83
C PHE A 16 -1.37 6.19 -14.40
N ALA A 17 -1.64 5.19 -15.23
CA ALA A 17 -1.15 3.84 -14.98
C ALA A 17 0.38 3.81 -15.10
N PRO A 18 1.08 3.00 -14.27
CA PRO A 18 2.50 2.77 -14.44
C PRO A 18 2.80 2.10 -15.80
N PRO A 19 3.98 2.32 -16.40
CA PRO A 19 4.40 1.63 -17.61
C PRO A 19 4.43 0.10 -17.43
N GLU A 20 4.14 -0.65 -18.49
CA GLU A 20 4.07 -2.13 -18.44
C GLU A 20 5.39 -2.77 -17.98
N ASP A 21 6.52 -2.27 -18.47
CA ASP A 21 7.86 -2.75 -18.07
C ASP A 21 8.11 -2.57 -16.56
N PHE A 22 7.59 -1.50 -15.97
CA PHE A 22 7.70 -1.28 -14.53
C PHE A 22 6.82 -2.27 -13.76
N VAL A 23 5.58 -2.46 -14.21
CA VAL A 23 4.63 -3.39 -13.59
C VAL A 23 5.16 -4.83 -13.61
N ALA A 24 5.79 -5.24 -14.72
CA ALA A 24 6.36 -6.58 -14.86
C ALA A 24 7.47 -6.89 -13.84
N ASN A 25 8.19 -5.87 -13.37
CA ASN A 25 9.28 -6.00 -12.40
C ASN A 25 8.85 -5.67 -10.96
N ALA A 26 7.60 -5.30 -10.74
CA ALA A 26 7.10 -4.95 -9.41
C ALA A 26 6.86 -6.21 -8.56
N VAL A 27 7.18 -6.11 -7.26
CA VAL A 27 6.89 -7.17 -6.27
C VAL A 27 5.38 -7.39 -6.13
N ILE A 28 4.59 -6.33 -6.29
CA ILE A 28 3.14 -6.36 -6.37
C ILE A 28 2.77 -5.70 -7.69
N ASN A 29 2.26 -6.50 -8.63
CA ASN A 29 2.05 -6.05 -10.01
C ASN A 29 0.58 -5.88 -10.38
N SER A 30 -0.34 -6.13 -9.43
CA SER A 30 -1.76 -5.98 -9.66
C SER A 30 -2.48 -5.40 -8.44
N GLN A 31 -3.56 -4.65 -8.72
CA GLN A 31 -4.43 -4.10 -7.69
C GLN A 31 -5.06 -5.22 -6.83
N ALA A 32 -5.44 -6.33 -7.44
CA ALA A 32 -6.04 -7.46 -6.74
C ALA A 32 -5.07 -8.12 -5.75
N GLU A 33 -3.78 -8.23 -6.12
CA GLU A 33 -2.75 -8.74 -5.22
C GLU A 33 -2.51 -7.81 -4.04
N TYR A 34 -2.43 -6.50 -4.30
CA TYR A 34 -2.34 -5.49 -3.26
C TYR A 34 -3.54 -5.59 -2.28
N GLU A 35 -4.76 -5.65 -2.79
CA GLU A 35 -5.97 -5.74 -1.96
C GLU A 35 -5.97 -7.00 -1.09
N ARG A 36 -5.57 -8.14 -1.65
CA ARG A 36 -5.45 -9.40 -0.90
C ARG A 36 -4.46 -9.28 0.27
N LEU A 37 -3.27 -8.73 0.00
CA LEU A 37 -2.24 -8.53 1.03
C LEU A 37 -2.71 -7.55 2.10
N TYR A 38 -3.34 -6.45 1.67
CA TYR A 38 -3.88 -5.44 2.57
C TYR A 38 -4.97 -6.01 3.47
N THR A 39 -5.92 -6.76 2.93
CA THR A 39 -6.97 -7.42 3.71
C THR A 39 -6.40 -8.43 4.70
N GLN A 40 -5.38 -9.21 4.30
CA GLN A 40 -4.70 -10.14 5.21
C GLN A 40 -4.01 -9.41 6.37
N ALA A 41 -3.26 -8.35 6.07
CA ALA A 41 -2.58 -7.54 7.06
C ALA A 41 -3.57 -6.84 8.01
N GLN A 42 -4.72 -6.38 7.49
CA GLN A 42 -5.77 -5.76 8.30
C GLN A 42 -6.47 -6.78 9.21
N ALA A 43 -6.70 -8.00 8.72
CA ALA A 43 -7.42 -9.03 9.49
C ALA A 43 -6.59 -9.59 10.64
N ASN A 44 -5.29 -9.84 10.44
CA ASN A 44 -4.39 -10.40 11.45
C ASN A 44 -3.00 -9.74 11.36
N PRO A 45 -2.85 -8.50 11.88
CA PRO A 45 -1.61 -7.75 11.73
C PRO A 45 -0.43 -8.41 12.44
N GLU A 46 -0.64 -9.02 13.61
CA GLU A 46 0.44 -9.68 14.37
C GLU A 46 1.06 -10.84 13.57
N THR A 47 0.22 -11.72 13.03
CA THR A 47 0.66 -12.88 12.26
C THR A 47 1.30 -12.44 10.95
N PHE A 48 0.69 -11.49 10.26
CA PHE A 48 1.22 -10.97 9.00
C PHE A 48 2.64 -10.40 9.17
N TRP A 49 2.86 -9.57 10.19
CA TRP A 49 4.18 -8.97 10.43
C TRP A 49 5.18 -9.98 11.01
N ALA A 50 4.74 -10.90 11.88
CA ALA A 50 5.61 -11.95 12.40
C ALA A 50 6.16 -12.84 11.27
N GLU A 51 5.29 -13.32 10.38
CA GLU A 51 5.70 -14.14 9.23
C GLU A 51 6.66 -13.39 8.30
N LEU A 52 6.42 -12.11 8.06
CA LEU A 52 7.31 -11.30 7.22
C LEU A 52 8.67 -11.11 7.90
N ALA A 53 8.67 -10.87 9.21
CA ALA A 53 9.88 -10.66 9.96
C ALA A 53 10.74 -11.93 10.08
N GLU A 54 10.13 -13.11 10.15
CA GLU A 54 10.84 -14.40 10.07
C GLU A 54 11.49 -14.64 8.70
N LYS A 55 10.86 -14.17 7.61
CA LYS A 55 11.33 -14.39 6.23
C LYS A 55 12.38 -13.38 5.80
N GLU A 56 12.17 -12.11 6.11
CA GLU A 56 12.94 -10.99 5.54
C GLU A 56 14.05 -10.48 6.47
N LEU A 57 13.97 -10.73 7.78
CA LEU A 57 14.95 -10.25 8.73
C LEU A 57 15.86 -11.39 9.20
N TYR A 58 17.16 -11.10 9.23
CA TYR A 58 18.10 -11.94 9.93
C TYR A 58 18.17 -11.54 11.40
N TRP A 59 17.73 -12.44 12.28
CA TRP A 59 17.72 -12.24 13.71
C TRP A 59 19.05 -12.66 14.34
N PHE A 60 19.59 -11.80 15.20
CA PHE A 60 20.76 -12.08 16.01
C PHE A 60 20.41 -11.84 17.47
N GLN A 61 20.83 -12.76 18.32
CA GLN A 61 20.67 -12.69 19.77
C GLN A 61 22.06 -12.78 20.41
N ALA A 62 22.31 -11.92 21.39
CA ALA A 62 23.55 -11.91 22.17
C ALA A 62 23.58 -13.06 23.19
#